data_AF-S4YVA1-F1
#
_entry.id   AF-S4YVA1-F1
#
_cell.length_a   1.000
_cell.length_b   1.000
_cell.length_c   1.000
_cell.angle_alpha   90.00
_cell.angle_beta   90.00
_cell.angle_gamma   90.00
#
_symmetry.space_group_name_H-M   'P 1'
#
loop_
_entity.id
_entity.type
_entity.pdbx_description
1 polymer ?
#
loop_
_entity_poly.entity_id
_entity_poly.type
_entity_poly.pdbx_seq_one_letter_code
_entity_poly.pdbx_strand_id
1 'polypeptide(L)'
;MQNINQSIAGNHSEVQVRRAILYAGLNRGWIINPVSEGVIDGKILLRGHRADIRIYVGSNNMDAKEGKLHSNYNRWEANLNKDIQLELARQNIK
;
A
#
# COMPACT_ATOMS: atom_id res chain seq x y z
N MET A 1 11.11 16.76 13.39
CA MET A 1 11.43 16.18 12.07
C MET A 1 10.27 16.52 11.14
N GLN A 2 10.54 17.00 9.93
CA GLN A 2 9.61 17.81 9.12
C GLN A 2 8.24 17.13 8.85
N ASN A 3 7.18 17.74 9.36
CA ASN A 3 5.80 17.48 8.96
C ASN A 3 5.51 18.28 7.68
N ILE A 4 5.61 17.62 6.53
CA ILE A 4 5.17 18.16 5.25
C ILE A 4 3.67 17.85 5.09
N ASN A 5 2.83 18.75 5.61
CA ASN A 5 1.45 18.92 5.17
C ASN A 5 1.45 19.44 3.71
N GLN A 6 1.77 18.59 2.73
CA GLN A 6 1.56 18.93 1.32
C GLN A 6 0.20 18.40 0.86
N SER A 7 -0.78 19.30 0.97
CA SER A 7 -2.07 19.47 0.30
C SER A 7 -2.31 18.78 -1.07
N ILE A 8 -2.05 17.48 -1.19
CA ILE A 8 -2.50 16.62 -2.30
C ILE A 8 -3.26 15.40 -1.77
N ALA A 9 -3.00 14.97 -0.53
CA ALA A 9 -3.63 13.81 0.13
C ALA A 9 -5.11 14.01 0.55
N GLY A 10 -5.74 15.16 0.25
CA GLY A 10 -7.10 15.48 0.70
C GLY A 10 -8.25 15.09 -0.24
N ASN A 11 -8.00 14.65 -1.49
CA ASN A 11 -9.05 14.56 -2.52
C ASN A 11 -9.19 13.18 -3.19
N HIS A 12 -8.74 12.09 -2.55
CA HIS A 12 -8.95 10.75 -3.10
C HIS A 12 -10.12 10.06 -2.41
N SER A 13 -11.14 9.68 -3.19
CA SER A 13 -12.21 8.83 -2.68
C SER A 13 -11.67 7.46 -2.27
N GLU A 14 -12.36 6.78 -1.36
CA GLU A 14 -12.00 5.41 -0.98
C GLU A 14 -11.90 4.47 -2.19
N VAL A 15 -12.71 4.71 -3.22
CA VAL A 15 -12.65 3.99 -4.49
C VAL A 15 -11.31 4.23 -5.21
N GLN A 16 -10.82 5.47 -5.26
CA GLN A 16 -9.54 5.81 -5.88
C GLN A 16 -8.36 5.21 -5.09
N VAL A 17 -8.42 5.25 -3.76
CA VAL A 17 -7.42 4.65 -2.87
C VAL A 17 -7.39 3.13 -3.02
N ARG A 18 -8.56 2.48 -2.96
CA ARG A 18 -8.69 1.03 -3.21
C ARG A 18 -8.10 0.65 -4.56
N ARG A 19 -8.45 1.40 -5.61
CA ARG A 19 -7.95 1.16 -6.96
C ARG A 19 -6.42 1.28 -7.03
N ALA A 20 -5.85 2.30 -6.40
CA ALA A 20 -4.41 2.49 -6.33
C ALA A 20 -3.70 1.32 -5.62
N ILE A 21 -4.24 0.85 -4.49
CA ILE A 21 -3.71 -0.30 -3.74
C ILE A 21 -3.70 -1.56 -4.61
N LEU A 22 -4.82 -1.84 -5.28
CA LEU A 22 -4.95 -3.02 -6.14
C LEU A 22 -3.91 -2.99 -7.28
N TYR A 23 -3.81 -1.88 -8.02
CA TYR A 23 -2.87 -1.80 -9.14
C TYR A 23 -1.41 -1.76 -8.69
N ALA A 24 -1.07 -0.98 -7.66
CA ALA A 24 0.29 -0.92 -7.11
C ALA A 24 0.76 -2.31 -6.65
N GLY A 25 -0.08 -3.00 -5.89
CA GLY A 25 0.24 -4.34 -5.39
C GLY A 25 0.46 -5.34 -6.52
N LEU A 26 -0.48 -5.42 -7.47
CA LEU A 26 -0.36 -6.32 -8.63
C LEU A 26 0.91 -6.03 -9.46
N ASN A 27 1.18 -4.77 -9.76
CA ASN A 27 2.34 -4.36 -10.54
C ASN A 27 3.67 -4.72 -9.87
N ARG A 28 3.71 -4.70 -8.54
CA ARG A 28 4.90 -5.06 -7.76
C ARG A 28 4.98 -6.56 -7.43
N GLY A 29 4.00 -7.36 -7.84
CA GLY A 29 3.97 -8.81 -7.60
C GLY A 29 3.45 -9.20 -6.21
N TRP A 30 2.71 -8.32 -5.55
CA TRP A 30 1.93 -8.69 -4.36
C TRP A 30 0.65 -9.41 -4.78
N ILE A 31 0.31 -10.43 -4.01
CA ILE A 31 -1.02 -11.04 -3.99
C ILE A 31 -1.89 -10.13 -3.11
N ILE A 32 -2.88 -9.49 -3.72
CA ILE A 32 -3.78 -8.55 -3.04
C ILE A 32 -5.17 -9.16 -2.92
N ASN A 33 -5.73 -9.15 -1.71
CA ASN A 33 -7.04 -9.72 -1.41
C ASN A 33 -7.88 -8.73 -0.59
N PRO A 34 -8.91 -8.09 -1.19
CA PRO A 34 -9.90 -7.32 -0.42
C PRO A 34 -10.66 -8.24 0.54
N VAL A 35 -10.62 -7.95 1.83
CA VAL A 35 -11.21 -8.80 2.89
C VAL A 35 -12.59 -8.31 3.30
N SER A 36 -12.75 -6.99 3.40
CA SER A 36 -14.03 -6.33 3.72
C SER A 36 -14.05 -4.91 3.14
N GLU A 37 -15.14 -4.19 3.34
CA GLU A 37 -15.14 -2.75 3.14
C GLU A 37 -14.01 -2.11 3.96
N GLY A 38 -13.24 -1.22 3.32
CA GLY A 38 -12.10 -0.57 3.96
C GLY A 38 -10.86 -1.44 4.21
N VAL A 39 -10.87 -2.77 4.00
CA VAL A 39 -9.74 -3.63 4.43
C VAL A 39 -9.23 -4.51 3.29
N ILE A 40 -7.91 -4.47 3.09
CA ILE A 40 -7.20 -5.23 2.06
C ILE A 40 -6.00 -5.93 2.68
N ASP A 41 -5.90 -7.25 2.50
CA ASP A 41 -4.72 -8.02 2.88
C ASP A 41 -3.77 -8.13 1.66
N GLY A 42 -2.47 -7.98 1.90
CA GLY A 42 -1.42 -8.13 0.90
C GLY A 42 -0.40 -9.18 1.31
N LYS A 43 0.08 -9.98 0.37
CA LYS A 43 1.16 -10.96 0.58
C LYS A 43 2.17 -10.90 -0.54
N ILE A 44 3.46 -10.97 -0.21
CA ILE A 44 4.54 -11.14 -1.19
C ILE A 44 5.44 -12.29 -0.78
N LEU A 45 5.89 -13.07 -1.76
CA LEU A 45 6.88 -14.13 -1.61
C LEU A 45 7.98 -13.89 -2.66
N LEU A 46 9.19 -13.56 -2.20
CA LEU A 46 10.31 -13.26 -3.07
C LEU A 46 11.58 -13.91 -2.53
N ARG A 47 12.23 -14.75 -3.35
CA ARG A 47 13.53 -15.39 -3.05
C ARG A 47 13.56 -16.09 -1.68
N GLY A 48 12.50 -16.83 -1.36
CA GLY A 48 12.39 -17.55 -0.08
C GLY A 48 11.98 -16.69 1.12
N HIS A 49 11.77 -15.39 0.93
CA HIS A 49 11.26 -14.51 1.97
C HIS A 49 9.79 -14.14 1.73
N ARG A 50 9.04 -13.94 2.81
CA ARG A 50 7.62 -13.62 2.80
C ARG A 50 7.32 -12.39 3.63
N ALA A 51 6.33 -11.62 3.20
CA ALA A 51 5.68 -10.61 4.03
C ALA A 51 4.15 -10.66 3.85
N ASP A 52 3.44 -10.38 4.93
CA ASP A 52 1.99 -10.24 4.98
C ASP A 52 1.66 -8.88 5.61
N ILE A 53 0.76 -8.13 4.97
CA ILE A 53 0.34 -6.80 5.39
C ILE A 53 -1.17 -6.70 5.41
N ARG A 54 -1.70 -5.80 6.24
CA ARG A 54 -3.09 -5.36 6.21
C ARG A 54 -3.13 -3.86 5.98
N ILE A 55 -3.94 -3.46 5.01
CA ILE A 55 -4.09 -2.07 4.58
C ILE A 55 -5.54 -1.65 4.85
N TYR A 56 -5.70 -0.51 5.52
CA TYR A 56 -7.01 0.08 5.82
C TYR A 56 -7.26 1.31 4.95
N VAL A 57 -8.15 1.18 3.97
CA VAL A 57 -8.59 2.27 3.07
C VAL A 57 -9.29 3.34 3.91
N GLY A 58 -8.90 4.60 3.75
CA GLY A 58 -9.42 5.72 4.55
C GLY A 58 -8.59 6.03 5.81
N SER A 59 -7.64 5.17 6.18
CA SER A 59 -6.59 5.50 7.14
C SER A 59 -5.25 5.56 6.44
N ASN A 60 -4.33 6.40 6.92
CA ASN A 60 -2.97 6.47 6.38
C ASN A 60 -2.07 5.31 6.85
N ASN A 61 -2.65 4.23 7.41
CA ASN A 61 -1.89 3.17 8.07
C ASN A 61 -1.84 1.88 7.24
N MET A 62 -0.62 1.34 7.14
CA MET A 62 -0.33 -0.03 6.74
C MET A 62 0.18 -0.75 7.97
N ASP A 63 -0.49 -1.83 8.37
CA ASP A 63 -0.09 -2.60 9.52
C ASP A 63 0.56 -3.91 9.07
N ALA A 64 1.79 -4.11 9.50
CA ALA A 64 2.53 -5.34 9.34
C ALA A 64 1.91 -6.45 10.19
N LYS A 65 1.64 -7.62 9.60
CA LYS A 65 1.35 -8.82 10.41
C LYS A 65 2.67 -9.49 10.76
N GLU A 66 2.88 -9.74 12.05
CA GLU A 66 4.14 -10.23 12.63
C GLU A 66 4.78 -11.38 11.84
N GLY A 67 5.94 -11.10 11.27
CA GLY A 67 6.80 -12.07 10.63
C GLY A 67 8.22 -11.51 10.52
N LYS A 68 9.00 -11.67 11.60
CA LYS A 68 10.44 -11.32 11.73
C LYS A 68 10.86 -10.07 10.94
N LEU A 69 10.86 -8.90 11.60
CA LEU A 69 11.31 -7.60 11.07
C LEU A 69 12.76 -7.67 10.54
N HIS A 70 12.91 -8.12 9.30
CA HIS A 70 14.14 -8.07 8.51
C HIS A 70 14.13 -6.76 7.70
N SER A 71 15.30 -6.22 7.35
CA SER A 71 15.40 -4.99 6.56
C SER A 71 14.65 -5.03 5.21
N ASN A 72 14.42 -6.24 4.68
CA ASN A 72 13.63 -6.48 3.48
C ASN A 72 12.14 -6.14 3.67
N TYR A 73 11.61 -6.34 4.88
CA TYR A 73 10.21 -6.07 5.20
C TYR A 73 9.89 -4.57 5.05
N ASN A 74 10.64 -3.72 5.77
CA ASN A 74 10.48 -2.27 5.70
C ASN A 74 10.67 -1.75 4.27
N ARG A 75 11.57 -2.37 3.50
CA ARG A 75 11.79 -2.02 2.09
C ARG A 75 10.58 -2.38 1.22
N TRP A 76 9.96 -3.54 1.40
CA TRP A 76 8.78 -3.91 0.63
C TRP A 76 7.57 -3.03 0.95
N GLU A 77 7.36 -2.70 2.22
CA GLU A 77 6.29 -1.80 2.65
C GLU A 77 6.50 -0.40 2.08
N ALA A 78 7.70 0.18 2.25
CA ALA A 78 8.02 1.50 1.71
C ALA A 78 7.87 1.56 0.18
N ASN A 79 8.29 0.49 -0.52
CA ASN A 79 8.11 0.38 -1.96
C ASN A 79 6.62 0.30 -2.32
N LEU A 80 5.84 -0.56 -1.68
CA LEU A 80 4.41 -0.66 -1.98
C LEU A 80 3.70 0.68 -1.75
N ASN A 81 3.99 1.35 -0.64
CA ASN A 81 3.45 2.68 -0.37
C ASN A 81 3.81 3.68 -1.49
N LYS A 82 5.08 3.71 -1.91
CA LYS A 82 5.52 4.57 -3.03
C LYS A 82 4.71 4.30 -4.29
N ASP A 83 4.47 3.04 -4.65
CA ASP A 83 3.67 2.72 -5.84
C ASP A 83 2.21 3.15 -5.69
N ILE A 84 1.62 3.00 -4.51
CA ILE A 84 0.25 3.48 -4.27
C ILE A 84 0.16 4.98 -4.50
N GLN A 85 1.14 5.75 -4.02
CA GLN A 85 1.19 7.18 -4.25
C GLN A 85 1.35 7.52 -5.75
N LEU A 86 2.16 6.75 -6.49
CA LEU A 86 2.28 6.91 -7.95
C LEU A 86 0.98 6.57 -8.68
N GLU A 87 0.28 5.52 -8.26
CA GLU A 87 -1.02 5.12 -8.81
C GLU A 87 -2.11 6.17 -8.52
N LEU A 88 -2.10 6.77 -7.34
CA LEU A 88 -2.97 7.90 -6.97
C LEU A 88 -2.67 9.14 -7.83
N ALA A 89 -1.40 9.49 -7.98
CA ALA A 89 -0.99 10.60 -8.84
C ALA A 89 -1.38 10.35 -10.30
N ARG A 90 -1.21 9.13 -10.82
CA ARG A 90 -1.62 8.76 -12.18
C ARG A 90 -3.11 8.96 -12.41
N GLN A 91 -3.96 8.67 -11.41
CA GLN A 91 -5.40 8.88 -11.51
C GLN A 91 -5.81 10.36 -11.66
N ASN A 92 -4.94 11.29 -11.25
CA ASN A 92 -5.18 12.73 -11.39
C ASN A 92 -4.76 13.27 -12.77
N ILE A 93 -3.97 12.52 -13.52
CA ILE A 93 -3.51 12.87 -14.87
C ILE A 93 -4.50 12.20 -15.84
N LYS A 94 -5.54 12.96 -16.24
CA LYS A 94 -6.42 12.58 -17.35
C LYS A 94 -5.85 13.03 -18.68
#